data_AF-A0A8T5STI9-F1
#
_entry.id   AF-A0A8T5STI9-F1
#
_cell.length_a   1.000
_cell.length_b   1.000
_cell.length_c   1.000
_cell.angle_alpha   90.00
_cell.angle_beta   90.00
_cell.angle_gamma   90.00
#
_symmetry.space_group_name_H-M   'P 1'
#
loop_
_entity.id
_entity.type
_entity.pdbx_description
1 polymer ?
#
loop_
_entity_poly.entity_id
_entity_poly.type
_entity_poly.pdbx_seq_one_letter_code
_entity_poly.pdbx_strand_id
1 'polypeptide(L)'
;MTRRRAPMAKAKRLTQARVDILWEQAQEHVKSGKPNLARQKMLSARKIAQKTRTKMPRHISRRICKTCGTILVPGDTCRVRVRHNRSKHVVVTCLDCGAVKRYYI
;
A
#
# COMPACT_ATOMS: atom_id res chain seq x y z
N MET A 1 15.21 25.47 -23.73
CA MET A 1 14.91 25.10 -22.32
C MET A 1 15.16 23.61 -22.11
N THR A 2 16.41 23.20 -21.87
CA THR A 2 16.76 21.81 -21.55
C THR A 2 16.26 21.51 -20.14
N ARG A 3 15.11 20.81 -20.03
CA ARG A 3 14.64 20.29 -18.74
C ARG A 3 15.72 19.38 -18.20
N ARG A 4 16.53 19.88 -17.25
CA ARG A 4 17.49 19.08 -16.48
C ARG A 4 16.72 17.88 -15.95
N ARG A 5 16.88 16.72 -16.61
CA ARG A 5 16.44 15.44 -16.07
C ARG A 5 17.29 15.24 -14.83
N ALA A 6 16.82 15.71 -13.67
CA ALA A 6 17.35 15.26 -12.40
C ALA A 6 17.49 13.74 -12.52
N PRO A 7 18.64 13.14 -12.19
CA PRO A 7 18.89 11.74 -12.49
C PRO A 7 17.73 10.94 -11.90
N MET A 8 16.97 10.27 -12.77
CA MET A 8 15.71 9.61 -12.41
C MET A 8 15.88 8.66 -11.22
N ALA A 9 17.10 8.15 -11.01
CA ALA A 9 17.51 7.38 -9.85
C ALA A 9 17.39 8.14 -8.51
N LYS A 10 17.81 9.41 -8.43
CA LYS A 10 17.73 10.23 -7.20
C LYS A 10 16.27 10.49 -6.82
N ALA A 11 15.43 10.84 -7.79
CA ALA A 11 14.00 11.05 -7.58
C ALA A 11 13.27 9.76 -7.13
N LYS A 12 13.66 8.60 -7.68
CA LYS A 12 13.15 7.29 -7.26
C LYS A 12 13.56 6.94 -5.83
N ARG A 13 14.84 7.13 -5.47
CA ARG A 13 15.34 6.90 -4.09
C ARG A 13 14.62 7.79 -3.08
N LEU A 14 14.47 9.08 -3.37
CA LEU A 14 13.72 10.01 -2.52
C LEU A 14 12.24 9.62 -2.40
N THR A 15 11.64 9.14 -3.49
CA THR A 15 10.26 8.63 -3.44
C THR A 15 10.15 7.41 -2.52
N GLN A 16 11.07 6.45 -2.63
CA GLN A 16 11.05 5.25 -1.79
C GLN A 16 11.15 5.64 -0.31
N ALA A 17 12.14 6.45 0.05
CA ALA A 17 12.28 6.96 1.42
C ALA A 17 11.01 7.68 1.90
N ARG A 18 10.38 8.50 1.04
CA ARG A 18 9.14 9.21 1.40
C ARG A 18 7.96 8.26 1.59
N VAL A 19 7.84 7.23 0.76
CA VAL A 19 6.81 6.20 0.88
C VAL A 19 6.98 5.42 2.18
N ASP A 20 8.22 5.11 2.56
CA ASP A 20 8.52 4.37 3.79
C ASP A 20 8.17 5.21 5.04
N ILE A 21 8.52 6.51 5.06
CA ILE A 21 8.12 7.43 6.14
C ILE A 21 6.59 7.54 6.25
N LEU A 22 5.90 7.66 5.11
CA LEU A 22 4.43 7.75 5.10
C LEU A 22 3.79 6.44 5.56
N TRP A 23 4.43 5.30 5.27
CA TRP A 23 3.99 3.99 5.73
C TRP A 23 4.10 3.88 7.25
N GLU A 24 5.22 4.27 7.83
CA GLU A 24 5.43 4.26 9.28
C GLU A 24 4.43 5.17 10.02
N GLN A 25 4.24 6.40 9.53
CA GLN A 25 3.21 7.31 10.05
C GLN A 25 1.81 6.71 9.96
N ALA A 26 1.51 6.03 8.85
CA ALA A 26 0.20 5.41 8.67
C ALA A 26 -0.01 4.25 9.64
N GLN A 27 1.02 3.45 9.93
CA GLN A 27 0.97 2.41 10.95
C GLN A 27 0.72 2.98 12.34
N GLU A 28 1.40 4.08 12.68
CA GLU A 28 1.19 4.75 13.97
C GLU A 28 -0.24 5.26 14.13
N HIS A 29 -0.79 5.90 13.09
CA HIS A 29 -2.18 6.34 13.10
C HIS A 29 -3.20 5.20 13.24
N VAL A 30 -2.91 4.02 12.70
CA VAL A 30 -3.77 2.84 12.95
C VAL A 30 -3.71 2.41 14.40
N LYS A 31 -2.51 2.35 15.00
CA LYS A 31 -2.34 2.02 16.42
C LYS A 31 -3.03 3.02 17.34
N SER A 32 -3.00 4.30 17.01
CA SER A 32 -3.69 5.35 17.78
C SER A 32 -5.22 5.41 17.52
N GLY A 33 -5.82 4.44 16.82
CA GLY A 33 -7.26 4.39 16.55
C GLY A 33 -7.76 5.42 15.52
N LYS A 34 -6.87 5.97 14.66
CA LYS A 34 -7.19 6.99 13.64
C LYS A 34 -7.03 6.42 12.22
N PRO A 35 -7.85 5.43 11.79
CA PRO A 35 -7.71 4.76 10.50
C PRO A 35 -7.90 5.69 9.30
N ASN A 36 -8.72 6.74 9.44
CA ASN A 36 -8.93 7.74 8.39
C ASN A 36 -7.66 8.52 8.05
N LEU A 37 -6.84 8.88 9.05
CA LEU A 37 -5.56 9.54 8.83
C LEU A 37 -4.57 8.60 8.14
N ALA A 38 -4.51 7.34 8.58
CA ALA A 38 -3.68 6.33 7.94
C ALA A 38 -4.03 6.17 6.45
N ARG A 39 -5.33 6.13 6.13
CA ARG A 39 -5.82 6.07 4.74
C ARG A 39 -5.36 7.27 3.92
N GLN A 40 -5.47 8.49 4.44
CA GLN A 40 -5.02 9.70 3.75
C GLN A 40 -3.51 9.69 3.47
N LYS A 41 -2.71 9.23 4.43
CA LYS A 41 -1.25 9.06 4.26
C LYS A 41 -0.93 8.06 3.15
N MET A 42 -1.63 6.92 3.13
CA MET A 42 -1.45 5.89 2.10
C MET A 42 -1.87 6.36 0.70
N LEU A 43 -2.96 7.12 0.59
CA LEU A 43 -3.38 7.72 -0.67
C LEU A 43 -2.34 8.73 -1.18
N SER A 44 -1.74 9.52 -0.27
CA SER A 44 -0.65 10.44 -0.60
C SER A 44 0.59 9.68 -1.09
N ALA A 45 0.99 8.61 -0.38
CA ALA A 45 2.11 7.75 -0.79
C ALA A 45 1.89 7.16 -2.19
N ARG A 46 0.66 6.73 -2.51
CA ARG A 46 0.30 6.24 -3.84
C ARG A 46 0.41 7.33 -4.92
N LYS A 47 -0.09 8.54 -4.65
CA LYS A 47 0.01 9.67 -5.60
C LYS A 47 1.47 10.01 -5.91
N ILE A 48 2.34 10.01 -4.89
CA ILE A 48 3.78 10.26 -5.07
C ILE A 48 4.41 9.14 -5.92
N ALA A 49 4.12 7.89 -5.61
CA ALA A 49 4.64 6.74 -6.37
C ALA A 49 4.20 6.75 -7.84
N GLN A 50 2.93 7.12 -8.11
CA GLN A 50 2.42 7.29 -9.47
C GLN A 50 3.13 8.42 -10.21
N LYS A 51 3.30 9.59 -9.58
CA LYS A 51 3.96 10.77 -10.18
C LYS A 51 5.40 10.48 -10.61
N THR A 52 6.13 9.69 -9.82
CA THR A 52 7.53 9.35 -10.13
C THR A 52 7.68 8.02 -10.87
N ARG A 53 6.56 7.37 -11.25
CA ARG A 53 6.53 6.05 -11.89
C ARG A 53 7.36 5.01 -11.13
N THR A 54 7.31 5.09 -9.80
CA THR A 54 8.02 4.18 -8.89
C THR A 54 7.08 3.07 -8.44
N LYS A 55 7.57 1.83 -8.45
CA LYS A 55 6.82 0.69 -7.93
C LYS A 55 6.77 0.76 -6.41
N MET A 56 5.57 0.64 -5.83
CA MET A 56 5.41 0.52 -4.39
C MET A 56 6.16 -0.72 -3.89
N PRO A 57 6.94 -0.64 -2.80
CA PRO A 57 7.60 -1.80 -2.22
C PRO A 57 6.62 -2.95 -1.97
N ARG A 58 7.03 -4.19 -2.28
CA ARG A 58 6.13 -5.36 -2.21
C ARG A 58 5.51 -5.53 -0.81
N HIS A 59 6.30 -5.29 0.24
CA HIS A 59 5.87 -5.38 1.63
C HIS A 59 4.76 -4.37 1.99
N ILE A 60 4.74 -3.19 1.37
CA ILE A 60 3.66 -2.20 1.55
C ILE A 60 2.45 -2.59 0.69
N SER A 61 2.68 -2.90 -0.59
CA SER A 61 1.61 -3.13 -1.58
C SER A 61 0.64 -4.28 -1.22
N ARG A 62 1.11 -5.26 -0.43
CA ARG A 62 0.30 -6.38 0.07
C ARG A 62 -0.47 -6.04 1.34
N ARG A 63 0.04 -5.11 2.16
CA ARG A 63 -0.57 -4.67 3.41
C ARG A 63 -1.52 -3.48 3.24
N ILE A 64 -1.81 -3.08 2.01
CA ILE A 64 -2.73 -1.98 1.71
C ILE A 64 -3.81 -2.41 0.73
N CYS A 65 -5.01 -1.88 0.91
CA CYS A 65 -6.06 -2.01 -0.07
C CYS A 65 -5.76 -1.12 -1.29
N LYS A 66 -5.83 -1.70 -2.50
CA LYS A 66 -5.55 -0.95 -3.75
C LYS A 66 -6.73 -0.07 -4.18
N THR A 67 -7.91 -0.22 -3.60
CA THR A 67 -9.09 0.59 -3.93
C THR A 67 -9.21 1.74 -2.93
N CYS A 68 -9.50 1.44 -1.66
CA CYS A 68 -9.71 2.46 -0.64
C CYS A 68 -8.41 3.03 -0.03
N GLY A 69 -7.30 2.28 -0.05
CA GLY A 69 -6.06 2.70 0.59
C GLY A 69 -5.96 2.39 2.08
N THR A 70 -6.92 1.68 2.67
CA THR A 70 -6.83 1.23 4.06
C THR A 70 -5.66 0.28 4.27
N ILE A 71 -5.00 0.38 5.41
CA ILE A 71 -4.05 -0.63 5.89
C ILE A 71 -4.83 -1.90 6.24
N LEU A 72 -4.38 -3.02 5.70
CA LEU A 72 -4.97 -4.34 5.90
C LEU A 72 -4.33 -4.99 7.12
N VAL A 73 -5.06 -4.99 8.23
CA VAL A 73 -4.71 -5.67 9.48
C VAL A 73 -5.56 -6.93 9.57
N PRO A 74 -4.95 -8.14 9.54
CA PRO A 74 -5.69 -9.39 9.66
C PRO A 74 -6.51 -9.44 10.95
N GLY A 75 -7.81 -9.73 10.83
CA GLY A 75 -8.72 -9.82 11.97
C GLY A 75 -9.50 -8.54 12.26
N ASP A 76 -8.97 -7.37 11.87
CA ASP A 76 -9.58 -6.07 12.13
C ASP A 76 -10.17 -5.47 10.84
N THR A 77 -9.31 -5.00 9.93
CA THR A 77 -9.73 -4.37 8.66
C THR A 77 -9.69 -5.31 7.46
N CYS A 78 -9.11 -6.50 7.60
CA CYS A 78 -9.03 -7.48 6.52
C CYS A 78 -9.27 -8.92 6.97
N ARG A 79 -9.85 -9.69 6.05
CA ARG A 79 -10.08 -11.13 6.20
C ARG A 79 -9.15 -11.89 5.26
N VAL A 80 -8.28 -12.70 5.83
CA VAL A 80 -7.34 -13.55 5.08
C VAL A 80 -7.83 -14.99 5.13
N ARG A 81 -7.94 -15.64 3.96
CA ARG A 81 -8.32 -17.05 3.84
C ARG A 81 -7.36 -17.78 2.90
N VAL A 82 -6.92 -18.96 3.29
CA VAL A 82 -6.17 -19.85 2.41
C VAL A 82 -7.17 -20.80 1.74
N ARG A 83 -7.10 -20.91 0.41
CA ARG A 83 -7.96 -21.78 -0.40
C ARG A 83 -7.09 -22.71 -1.22
N HIS A 84 -7.58 -23.94 -1.38
CA HIS A 84 -6.89 -25.00 -2.13
C HIS A 84 -7.65 -25.43 -3.39
N ASN A 85 -8.81 -24.83 -3.68
CA ASN A 85 -9.60 -25.21 -4.85
C ASN A 85 -8.91 -24.74 -6.15
N ARG A 86 -8.71 -25.66 -7.09
CA ARG A 86 -7.96 -25.55 -8.37
C ARG A 86 -6.46 -25.26 -8.21
N SER A 87 -6.09 -24.28 -7.39
CA SER A 87 -4.70 -23.89 -7.12
C SER A 87 -4.60 -23.32 -5.71
N LYS A 88 -3.49 -23.58 -4.99
CA LYS A 88 -3.26 -23.03 -3.65
C LYS A 88 -3.10 -21.51 -3.73
N HIS A 89 -3.98 -20.76 -3.06
CA HIS A 89 -3.94 -19.30 -3.09
C HIS A 89 -4.44 -18.66 -1.79
N VAL A 90 -3.94 -17.48 -1.50
CA VAL A 90 -4.34 -16.64 -0.37
C VAL A 90 -5.30 -15.56 -0.87
N VAL A 91 -6.51 -15.56 -0.33
CA VAL A 91 -7.53 -14.55 -0.58
C VAL A 91 -7.50 -13.53 0.56
N VAL A 92 -7.27 -12.27 0.23
CA VAL A 92 -7.33 -11.14 1.16
C VAL A 92 -8.51 -10.26 0.79
N THR A 93 -9.49 -10.18 1.67
CA THR A 93 -10.69 -9.34 1.50
C THR A 93 -10.59 -8.14 2.42
N CYS A 94 -10.73 -6.94 1.88
CA CYS A 94 -10.85 -5.73 2.68
C CYS A 94 -12.27 -5.63 3.24
N LEU A 95 -12.40 -5.44 4.55
CA LEU A 95 -13.71 -5.34 5.21
C LEU A 95 -14.33 -3.95 5.05
N ASP A 96 -13.53 -2.90 4.82
CA ASP A 96 -14.05 -1.53 4.64
C ASP A 96 -14.74 -1.30 3.29
N CYS A 97 -14.25 -1.93 2.22
CA CYS A 97 -14.71 -1.65 0.85
C CYS A 97 -15.06 -2.90 0.04
N GLY A 98 -14.93 -4.09 0.63
CA GLY A 98 -15.22 -5.37 -0.04
C GLY A 98 -14.22 -5.81 -1.11
N ALA A 99 -13.18 -5.03 -1.41
CA ALA A 99 -12.22 -5.39 -2.44
C ALA A 99 -11.46 -6.69 -2.10
N VAL A 100 -11.44 -7.62 -3.05
CA VAL A 100 -10.79 -8.93 -2.91
C VAL A 100 -9.51 -8.97 -3.73
N LYS A 101 -8.40 -9.37 -3.09
CA LYS A 101 -7.14 -9.72 -3.76
C LYS A 101 -6.86 -11.19 -3.59
N ARG A 102 -6.30 -11.80 -4.64
CA ARG A 102 -5.83 -13.20 -4.63
C ARG A 102 -4.33 -13.22 -4.89
N TYR A 103 -3.62 -13.98 -4.07
CA TYR A 103 -2.20 -14.25 -4.21
C TYR A 103 -2.03 -15.75 -4.42
N TYR A 104 -1.75 -16.14 -5.66
CA TYR A 104 -1.42 -17.53 -5.99
C TYR A 104 -0.04 -17.85 -5.39
N ILE A 105 0.05 -19.00 -4.74
CA ILE A 105 1.28 -19.55 -4.18
C ILE A 105 1.85 -20.53 -5.19
#